data_AF-A0A2K3MM93-F1
#
_entry.id   AF-A0A2K3MM93-F1
#
_cell.length_a   1.000
_cell.length_b   1.000
_cell.length_c   1.000
_cell.angle_alpha   90.00
_cell.angle_beta   90.00
_cell.angle_gamma   90.00
#
_symmetry.space_group_name_H-M   'P 1'
#
loop_
_entity.id
_entity.type
_entity.pdbx_description
1 polymer ?
#
loop_
_entity_poly.entity_id
_entity_poly.type
_entity_poly.pdbx_seq_one_letter_code
_entity_poly.pdbx_strand_id
1 'polypeptide(L)'
;MQDQIENVRDAIRWSTDYLLKAATTTPDTLYVQSVHFTVLTLDTKDELLWGASWIYIASGINSYREFIKSNGHILGADDDGYTFSWDDKRPGTKISLSKEFLEKNSEEFKLYKVHADNFICSHVPGTPTFQAQYTTGTSKSTEQHLVELAKKQVDYFLGDNPTKMSYMVGFGEKYPKHIHLRGSSLPSIHAQPQKISCNDGFQYLHTGSPNPNVLVGAIVGGPDSCAVTISLMI
;
A
#
# COMPACT_ATOMS: atom_id res chain seq x y z
N MET A 1 -11.10 22.90 2.71
CA MET A 1 -10.63 21.66 3.37
C MET A 1 -11.79 20.72 3.74
N GLN A 2 -12.90 21.23 4.29
CA GLN A 2 -14.08 20.42 4.65
C GLN A 2 -14.62 19.57 3.48
N ASP A 3 -14.80 20.15 2.30
CA ASP A 3 -15.34 19.44 1.11
C ASP A 3 -14.42 18.32 0.60
N GLN A 4 -13.12 18.41 0.90
CA GLN A 4 -12.12 17.41 0.50
C GLN A 4 -12.13 16.20 1.44
N ILE A 5 -12.56 16.37 2.69
CA ILE A 5 -12.69 15.27 3.65
C ILE A 5 -13.88 14.38 3.29
N GLU A 6 -14.99 14.96 2.81
CA GLU A 6 -16.14 14.19 2.35
C GLU A 6 -15.80 13.31 1.14
N ASN A 7 -15.04 13.85 0.18
CA ASN A 7 -14.48 13.09 -0.94
C ASN A 7 -13.64 11.88 -0.50
N VAL A 8 -12.79 12.05 0.52
CA VAL A 8 -11.97 10.96 1.08
C VAL A 8 -12.86 9.94 1.79
N ARG A 9 -13.87 10.38 2.56
CA ARG A 9 -14.82 9.48 3.22
C ARG A 9 -15.62 8.65 2.22
N ASP A 10 -16.07 9.25 1.13
CA ASP A 10 -16.80 8.54 0.08
C ASP A 10 -15.92 7.53 -0.65
N ALA A 11 -14.65 7.86 -0.92
CA ALA A 11 -13.68 6.93 -1.50
C ALA A 11 -13.41 5.71 -0.58
N ILE A 12 -13.26 5.94 0.73
CA ILE A 12 -13.11 4.87 1.73
C ILE A 12 -14.37 4.00 1.76
N ARG A 13 -15.56 4.62 1.88
CA ARG A 13 -16.84 3.89 1.90
C ARG A 13 -17.02 3.03 0.66
N TRP A 14 -16.76 3.58 -0.54
CA TRP A 14 -16.90 2.85 -1.78
C TRP A 14 -15.97 1.63 -1.85
N SER A 15 -14.72 1.79 -1.40
CA SER A 15 -13.74 0.70 -1.36
C SER A 15 -14.16 -0.41 -0.39
N THR A 16 -14.64 -0.04 0.80
CA THR A 16 -15.17 -1.00 1.78
C THR A 16 -16.42 -1.72 1.27
N ASP A 17 -17.37 -0.99 0.68
CA ASP A 17 -18.59 -1.57 0.11
C ASP A 17 -18.29 -2.56 -1.00
N TYR A 18 -17.28 -2.27 -1.85
CA TYR A 18 -16.84 -3.19 -2.90
C TYR A 18 -16.33 -4.50 -2.31
N LEU A 19 -15.44 -4.43 -1.32
CA LEU A 19 -14.90 -5.62 -0.65
C LEU A 19 -15.96 -6.42 0.09
N LEU A 20 -16.87 -5.75 0.80
CA LEU A 20 -17.97 -6.39 1.49
C LEU A 20 -18.92 -7.08 0.51
N LYS A 21 -19.25 -6.44 -0.61
CA LYS A 21 -20.06 -7.07 -1.67
C LYS A 21 -19.34 -8.26 -2.30
N ALA A 22 -18.03 -8.16 -2.56
CA ALA A 22 -17.25 -9.27 -3.07
C ALA A 22 -17.20 -10.46 -2.09
N ALA A 23 -16.96 -10.20 -0.80
CA ALA A 23 -16.89 -11.22 0.25
C ALA A 23 -18.24 -11.89 0.52
N THR A 24 -19.33 -11.13 0.53
CA THR A 24 -20.69 -11.65 0.76
C THR A 24 -21.24 -12.44 -0.43
N THR A 25 -20.73 -12.20 -1.64
CA THR A 25 -21.16 -12.93 -2.85
C THR A 25 -20.68 -14.38 -2.84
N THR A 26 -19.56 -14.68 -2.16
CA THR A 26 -19.04 -16.04 -2.00
C THR A 26 -18.53 -16.28 -0.58
N PRO A 27 -19.43 -16.64 0.36
CA PRO A 27 -19.04 -17.10 1.68
C PRO A 27 -18.05 -18.28 1.56
N ASP A 28 -17.08 -18.35 2.47
CA ASP A 28 -16.05 -19.40 2.53
C ASP A 28 -15.10 -19.49 1.32
N THR A 29 -15.06 -18.48 0.46
CA THR A 29 -14.14 -18.41 -0.69
C THR A 29 -13.09 -17.33 -0.49
N LEU A 30 -11.82 -17.72 -0.44
CA LEU A 30 -10.69 -16.80 -0.44
C LEU A 30 -10.23 -16.52 -1.87
N TYR A 31 -10.45 -15.30 -2.36
CA TYR A 31 -9.88 -14.87 -3.64
C TYR A 31 -8.43 -14.45 -3.43
N VAL A 32 -7.50 -15.32 -3.83
CA VAL A 32 -6.08 -14.97 -3.95
C VAL A 32 -5.86 -14.45 -5.36
N GLN A 33 -5.39 -13.21 -5.49
CA GLN A 33 -5.07 -12.63 -6.79
C GLN A 33 -3.79 -13.26 -7.33
N SER A 34 -3.92 -14.27 -8.20
CA SER A 34 -2.80 -14.70 -9.04
C SER A 34 -2.66 -13.72 -10.21
N VAL A 35 -1.83 -12.69 -10.04
CA VAL A 35 -1.47 -11.81 -11.15
C VAL A 35 -0.48 -12.56 -12.03
N HIS A 36 -0.93 -13.04 -13.18
CA HIS A 36 -0.06 -13.65 -14.18
C HIS A 36 0.66 -12.55 -14.98
N PHE A 37 1.57 -11.81 -14.34
CA PHE A 37 2.53 -10.97 -15.04
C PHE A 37 3.94 -11.48 -14.73
N THR A 38 4.37 -12.45 -15.54
CA THR A 38 5.67 -13.14 -15.49
C THR A 38 5.85 -14.05 -14.27
N VAL A 39 5.98 -15.34 -14.54
CA VAL A 39 6.48 -16.34 -13.60
C VAL A 39 7.91 -15.98 -13.21
N LEU A 40 8.04 -15.20 -12.13
CA LEU A 40 9.24 -15.10 -11.32
C LEU A 40 8.80 -15.56 -9.93
N THR A 41 8.98 -16.86 -9.66
CA THR A 41 8.94 -17.51 -8.34
C THR A 41 8.22 -16.71 -7.24
N LEU A 42 6.89 -16.87 -7.10
CA LEU A 42 6.16 -16.37 -5.94
C LEU A 42 6.80 -16.98 -4.69
N ASP A 43 7.59 -16.20 -3.95
CA ASP A 43 8.13 -16.61 -2.67
C ASP A 43 7.01 -16.53 -1.63
N THR A 44 6.01 -17.42 -1.70
CA THR A 44 4.79 -17.47 -0.85
C THR A 44 5.04 -17.50 0.67
N LYS A 45 6.31 -17.56 1.07
CA LYS A 45 6.76 -17.67 2.45
C LYS A 45 6.39 -16.47 3.28
N ASP A 46 6.58 -15.27 2.75
CA ASP A 46 6.25 -14.03 3.44
C ASP A 46 4.74 -13.88 3.62
N GLU A 47 3.94 -14.24 2.62
CA GLU A 47 2.47 -14.25 2.68
C GLU A 47 1.96 -15.24 3.73
N LEU A 48 2.56 -16.43 3.81
CA LEU A 48 2.19 -17.44 4.82
C LEU A 48 2.51 -16.94 6.23
N LEU A 49 3.69 -16.35 6.43
CA LEU A 49 4.10 -15.80 7.71
C LEU A 49 3.25 -14.58 8.10
N TRP A 50 2.90 -13.72 7.13
CA TRP A 50 2.02 -12.57 7.31
C TRP A 50 0.61 -13.00 7.73
N GLY A 51 0.02 -13.97 7.01
CA GLY A 51 -1.30 -14.51 7.33
C GLY A 51 -1.35 -15.17 8.72
N ALA A 52 -0.36 -16.01 9.05
CA ALA A 52 -0.28 -16.62 10.37
C ALA A 52 -0.14 -15.58 11.49
N SER A 53 0.63 -14.52 11.24
CA SER A 53 0.82 -13.40 12.19
C SER A 53 -0.48 -12.65 12.44
N TRP A 54 -1.24 -12.31 11.39
CA TRP A 54 -2.54 -11.65 11.54
C TRP A 54 -3.54 -12.50 12.32
N ILE A 55 -3.63 -13.80 12.00
CA ILE A 55 -4.55 -14.69 12.72
C ILE A 55 -4.13 -14.79 14.19
N TYR A 56 -2.85 -14.93 14.49
CA TYR A 56 -2.36 -14.93 15.87
C TYR A 56 -2.71 -13.62 16.60
N ILE A 57 -2.42 -12.46 16.01
CA ILE A 57 -2.67 -11.15 16.62
C ILE A 57 -4.17 -10.94 16.87
N ALA A 58 -5.03 -11.33 15.92
CA ALA A 58 -6.48 -11.15 16.03
C ALA A 58 -7.13 -12.14 17.00
N SER A 59 -6.68 -13.39 17.03
CA SER A 59 -7.34 -14.47 17.76
C SER A 59 -6.71 -14.82 19.11
N GLY A 60 -5.43 -14.52 19.30
CA GLY A 60 -4.65 -14.97 20.46
C GLY A 60 -4.42 -16.50 20.51
N ILE A 61 -4.73 -17.24 19.44
CA ILE A 61 -4.62 -18.70 19.42
C ILE A 61 -3.15 -19.14 19.39
N ASN A 62 -2.74 -19.92 20.40
CA ASN A 62 -1.35 -20.36 20.58
C ASN A 62 -0.81 -21.26 19.45
N SER A 63 -1.65 -21.98 18.70
CA SER A 63 -1.16 -22.81 17.59
C SER A 63 -0.50 -21.97 16.49
N TYR A 64 -1.03 -20.77 16.21
CA TYR A 64 -0.41 -19.84 15.26
C TYR A 64 0.86 -19.22 15.82
N ARG A 65 0.92 -18.94 17.13
CA ARG A 65 2.15 -18.52 17.81
C ARG A 65 3.26 -19.54 17.65
N GLU A 66 2.98 -20.82 17.94
CA GLU A 66 3.96 -21.89 17.77
C GLU A 66 4.32 -22.09 16.30
N PHE A 67 3.36 -21.94 15.37
CA PHE A 67 3.67 -21.97 13.95
C PHE A 67 4.68 -20.89 13.54
N ILE A 68 4.45 -19.63 13.94
CA ILE A 68 5.35 -18.49 13.63
C ILE A 68 6.73 -18.73 14.23
N LYS A 69 6.78 -19.24 15.47
CA LYS A 69 8.03 -19.55 16.16
C LYS A 69 8.81 -20.66 15.47
N SER A 70 8.15 -21.75 15.09
CA SER A 70 8.81 -22.93 14.51
C SER A 70 9.19 -22.74 13.04
N ASN A 71 8.42 -21.92 12.29
CA ASN A 71 8.60 -21.79 10.85
C ASN A 71 9.13 -20.42 10.42
N GLY A 72 9.18 -19.42 11.32
CA GLY A 72 9.59 -18.05 10.97
C GLY A 72 10.92 -17.98 10.21
N HIS A 73 11.93 -18.70 10.70
CA HIS A 73 13.26 -18.76 10.08
C HIS A 73 13.21 -19.19 8.61
N ILE A 74 12.50 -20.28 8.31
CA ILE A 74 12.37 -20.79 6.93
C ILE A 74 11.44 -19.95 6.07
N LEU A 75 10.61 -19.10 6.69
CA LEU A 75 9.63 -18.22 6.03
C LEU A 75 10.13 -16.77 5.87
N GLY A 76 11.43 -16.52 6.10
CA GLY A 76 12.04 -15.20 5.86
C GLY A 76 12.02 -14.24 7.06
N ALA A 77 11.83 -14.73 8.28
CA ALA A 77 11.96 -13.90 9.49
C ALA A 77 13.37 -13.29 9.62
N ASP A 78 14.40 -14.05 9.22
CA ASP A 78 15.81 -13.68 9.31
C ASP A 78 16.29 -12.77 8.17
N ASP A 79 15.47 -12.63 7.11
CA ASP A 79 15.85 -11.91 5.90
C ASP A 79 15.33 -10.48 5.93
N ASP A 80 16.21 -9.47 5.92
CA ASP A 80 15.79 -8.07 5.85
C ASP A 80 15.01 -7.78 4.56
N GLY A 81 13.82 -7.18 4.73
CA GLY A 81 13.03 -6.59 3.65
C GLY A 81 13.06 -5.08 3.79
N TYR A 82 13.29 -4.37 2.67
CA TYR A 82 13.41 -2.91 2.66
C TYR A 82 12.22 -2.21 1.97
N THR A 83 11.25 -2.98 1.46
CA THR A 83 10.05 -2.44 0.83
C THR A 83 8.85 -3.23 1.31
N PHE A 84 7.85 -2.55 1.88
CA PHE A 84 6.56 -3.16 2.13
C PHE A 84 5.67 -2.97 0.90
N SER A 85 5.27 -4.06 0.26
CA SER A 85 4.48 -4.01 -0.98
C SER A 85 3.53 -5.20 -1.11
N TRP A 86 2.77 -5.26 -2.20
CA TRP A 86 1.90 -6.40 -2.49
C TRP A 86 2.67 -7.72 -2.66
N ASP A 87 3.94 -7.65 -3.07
CA ASP A 87 4.82 -8.79 -3.34
C ASP A 87 5.75 -9.14 -2.16
N ASP A 88 5.89 -8.24 -1.18
CA ASP A 88 6.74 -8.45 0.00
C ASP A 88 6.10 -7.89 1.27
N LYS A 89 5.65 -8.80 2.14
CA LYS A 89 5.00 -8.54 3.44
C LYS A 89 5.96 -8.66 4.62
N ARG A 90 7.22 -9.04 4.42
CA ARG A 90 8.18 -9.27 5.52
C ARG A 90 8.33 -8.06 6.44
N PRO A 91 8.47 -6.81 5.94
CA PRO A 91 8.56 -5.65 6.83
C PRO A 91 7.32 -5.48 7.71
N GLY A 92 6.13 -5.70 7.13
CA GLY A 92 4.86 -5.61 7.86
C GLY A 92 4.76 -6.65 8.96
N THR A 93 5.13 -7.90 8.67
CA THR A 93 5.16 -8.99 9.66
C THR A 93 6.10 -8.66 10.81
N LYS A 94 7.31 -8.16 10.49
CA LYS A 94 8.33 -7.80 11.48
C LYS A 94 7.86 -6.68 12.41
N ILE A 95 7.30 -5.61 11.86
CA ILE A 95 6.74 -4.50 12.64
C ILE A 95 5.62 -5.03 13.55
N SER A 96 4.70 -5.83 13.01
CA SER A 96 3.53 -6.32 13.76
C SER A 96 3.93 -7.23 14.93
N LEU A 97 4.84 -8.17 14.71
CA LEU A 97 5.32 -9.08 15.75
C LEU A 97 6.30 -8.40 16.72
N SER A 98 7.02 -7.35 16.29
CA SER A 98 7.85 -6.55 17.20
C SER A 98 7.02 -5.90 18.31
N LYS A 99 5.77 -5.52 18.01
CA LYS A 99 4.83 -5.00 19.00
C LYS A 99 4.53 -6.01 20.09
N GLU A 100 4.36 -7.28 19.74
CA GLU A 100 4.15 -8.36 20.73
C GLU A 100 5.35 -8.50 21.68
N PHE A 101 6.58 -8.39 21.16
CA PHE A 101 7.78 -8.35 22.00
C PHE A 101 7.78 -7.11 22.92
N LEU A 102 7.51 -5.93 22.38
CA LEU A 102 7.58 -4.67 23.13
C LEU A 102 6.49 -4.54 24.20
N GLU A 103 5.28 -5.03 23.94
CA GLU A 103 4.14 -4.90 24.85
C GLU A 103 4.03 -6.05 25.84
N LYS A 104 4.34 -7.28 25.41
CA LYS A 104 4.13 -8.50 26.21
C LYS A 104 5.43 -9.13 26.71
N ASN A 105 6.58 -8.55 26.36
CA ASN A 105 7.91 -9.09 26.68
C ASN A 105 8.11 -10.54 26.18
N SER A 106 7.52 -10.84 25.02
CA SER A 106 7.58 -12.13 24.34
C SER A 106 8.93 -12.33 23.65
N GLU A 107 9.92 -12.88 24.36
CA GLU A 107 11.30 -13.09 23.86
C GLU A 107 11.36 -13.85 22.52
N GLU A 108 10.39 -14.71 22.22
CA GLU A 108 10.30 -15.40 20.93
C GLU A 108 10.18 -14.44 19.73
N PHE A 109 9.67 -13.23 19.94
CA PHE A 109 9.49 -12.22 18.89
C PHE A 109 10.61 -11.17 18.84
N LYS A 110 11.66 -11.33 19.66
CA LYS A 110 12.80 -10.41 19.70
C LYS A 110 13.50 -10.26 18.35
N LEU A 111 13.62 -11.35 17.59
CA LEU A 111 14.20 -11.34 16.25
C LEU A 111 13.43 -10.41 15.31
N TYR A 112 12.10 -10.47 15.33
CA TYR A 112 11.24 -9.60 14.51
C TYR A 112 11.42 -8.13 14.84
N LYS A 113 11.65 -7.79 16.12
CA LYS A 113 12.00 -6.43 16.53
C LYS A 113 13.33 -5.98 15.93
N VAL A 114 14.37 -6.81 15.96
CA VAL A 114 15.68 -6.45 15.37
C VAL A 114 15.55 -6.12 13.89
N HIS A 115 14.82 -6.96 13.14
CA HIS A 115 14.65 -6.70 11.71
C HIS A 115 13.63 -5.59 11.40
N ALA A 116 12.66 -5.34 12.28
CA ALA A 116 11.81 -4.15 12.18
C ALA A 116 12.63 -2.86 12.33
N ASP A 117 13.57 -2.84 13.28
CA ASP A 117 14.50 -1.71 13.45
C ASP A 117 15.35 -1.51 12.19
N ASN A 118 15.84 -2.59 11.56
CA ASN A 118 16.63 -2.51 10.32
C ASN A 118 15.83 -1.84 9.20
N PHE A 119 14.57 -2.25 9.01
CA PHE A 119 13.65 -1.64 8.05
C PHE A 119 13.39 -0.16 8.35
N ILE A 120 13.11 0.19 9.61
CA ILE A 120 12.88 1.60 9.98
C ILE A 120 14.16 2.41 9.72
N CYS A 121 15.32 1.88 10.12
CA CYS A 121 16.61 2.54 9.94
C CYS A 121 16.90 2.77 8.46
N SER A 122 16.55 1.87 7.55
CA SER A 122 16.80 2.06 6.12
C SER A 122 16.04 3.24 5.49
N HIS A 123 14.98 3.69 6.14
CA HIS A 123 14.15 4.82 5.70
C HIS A 123 14.45 6.12 6.44
N VAL A 124 15.19 6.05 7.55
CA VAL A 124 15.59 7.22 8.34
C VAL A 124 16.85 7.84 7.74
N PRO A 125 16.82 9.13 7.35
CA PRO A 125 18.02 9.83 6.89
C PRO A 125 19.13 9.83 7.94
N GLY A 126 20.37 9.58 7.49
CA GLY A 126 21.56 9.64 8.35
C GLY A 126 21.88 8.37 9.14
N THR A 127 21.20 7.25 8.87
CA THR A 127 21.56 5.92 9.39
C THR A 127 22.55 5.20 8.45
N PRO A 128 23.31 4.21 8.94
CA PRO A 128 24.23 3.42 8.10
C PRO A 128 23.55 2.59 7.00
N THR A 129 22.25 2.28 7.14
CA THR A 129 21.48 1.43 6.22
C THR A 129 20.54 2.22 5.32
N PHE A 130 20.66 3.55 5.29
CA PHE A 130 19.76 4.44 4.54
C PHE A 130 19.82 4.16 3.02
N GLN A 131 18.67 3.81 2.44
CA GLN A 131 18.54 3.47 1.01
C GLN A 131 17.77 4.52 0.19
N ALA A 132 17.09 5.47 0.82
CA ALA A 132 16.44 6.59 0.13
C ALA A 132 17.46 7.71 -0.16
N GLN A 133 17.25 8.54 -1.20
CA GLN A 133 18.13 9.70 -1.47
C GLN A 133 17.51 10.99 -0.93
N TYR A 134 17.90 11.42 0.28
CA TYR A 134 17.75 12.79 0.77
C TYR A 134 18.97 13.18 1.62
N THR A 135 19.36 14.46 1.58
CA THR A 135 20.62 15.00 2.14
C THR A 135 20.76 14.82 3.66
N THR A 136 22.02 14.74 4.09
CA THR A 136 22.52 14.24 5.37
C THR A 136 22.13 15.06 6.61
N GLY A 137 21.75 14.35 7.68
CA GLY A 137 21.72 14.85 9.06
C GLY A 137 21.87 13.70 10.04
N THR A 138 22.86 13.78 10.93
CA THR A 138 23.13 12.78 11.96
C THR A 138 22.10 12.81 13.09
N SER A 139 21.96 11.65 13.74
CA SER A 139 21.54 11.42 15.15
C SER A 139 20.09 11.01 15.42
N LYS A 140 19.97 10.06 16.36
CA LYS A 140 18.78 9.53 17.06
C LYS A 140 17.42 10.01 16.52
N SER A 141 16.70 9.10 15.90
CA SER A 141 15.28 9.30 15.56
C SER A 141 14.41 9.15 16.79
N THR A 142 13.67 10.22 17.11
CA THR A 142 12.56 10.16 18.06
C THR A 142 11.32 9.66 17.33
N GLU A 143 10.29 9.22 18.07
CA GLU A 143 8.96 8.95 17.51
C GLU A 143 8.45 10.16 16.69
N GLN A 144 8.68 11.37 17.21
CA GLN A 144 8.32 12.61 16.53
C GLN A 144 9.01 12.75 15.17
N HIS A 145 10.30 12.41 15.07
CA HIS A 145 11.01 12.43 13.78
C HIS A 145 10.43 11.43 12.77
N LEU A 146 9.99 10.24 13.21
CA LEU A 146 9.34 9.26 12.32
C LEU A 146 7.97 9.76 11.84
N VAL A 147 7.18 10.35 12.75
CA VAL A 147 5.89 10.96 12.39
C VAL A 147 6.09 12.13 11.42
N GLU A 148 7.09 12.98 11.65
CA GLU A 148 7.44 14.08 10.74
C GLU A 148 7.91 13.59 9.37
N LEU A 149 8.71 12.51 9.33
CA LEU A 149 9.14 11.91 8.08
C LEU A 149 7.95 11.36 7.28
N ALA A 150 7.05 10.63 7.94
CA ALA A 150 5.83 10.13 7.32
C ALA A 150 4.93 11.26 6.83
N LYS A 151 4.76 12.31 7.65
CA LYS A 151 4.02 13.53 7.26
C LYS A 151 4.62 14.19 6.04
N LYS A 152 5.93 14.39 5.98
CA LYS A 152 6.60 14.98 4.80
C LYS A 152 6.33 14.21 3.51
N GLN A 153 6.28 12.88 3.57
CA GLN A 153 5.92 12.06 2.40
C GLN A 153 4.46 12.30 1.98
N VAL A 154 3.53 12.29 2.94
CA VAL A 154 2.10 12.58 2.69
C VAL A 154 1.91 14.00 2.14
N ASP A 155 2.54 15.00 2.75
CA ASP A 155 2.46 16.40 2.31
C ASP A 155 3.00 16.55 0.88
N TYR A 156 4.10 15.87 0.54
CA TYR A 156 4.61 15.83 -0.84
C TYR A 156 3.58 15.26 -1.82
N PHE A 157 2.92 14.15 -1.48
CA PHE A 157 1.87 13.57 -2.32
C PHE A 157 0.65 14.47 -2.46
N LEU A 158 0.32 15.25 -1.42
CA LEU A 158 -0.87 16.09 -1.40
C LEU A 158 -0.66 17.48 -2.02
N GLY A 159 0.58 17.87 -2.32
CA GLY A 159 0.87 19.08 -3.10
C GLY A 159 2.08 19.88 -2.65
N ASP A 160 2.75 19.53 -1.55
CA ASP A 160 4.01 20.16 -1.17
C ASP A 160 5.20 19.57 -1.95
N ASN A 161 5.14 19.79 -3.25
CA ASN A 161 6.15 19.37 -4.21
C ASN A 161 6.44 20.51 -5.21
N PRO A 162 7.53 20.42 -6.01
CA PRO A 162 7.93 21.51 -6.92
C PRO A 162 6.87 21.90 -7.95
N THR A 163 5.95 20.99 -8.30
CA THR A 163 4.91 21.25 -9.31
C THR A 163 3.60 21.78 -8.71
N LYS A 164 3.55 21.90 -7.36
CA LYS A 164 2.40 22.30 -6.54
C LYS A 164 1.13 21.59 -6.98
N MET A 165 1.24 20.27 -7.16
CA MET A 165 0.20 19.40 -7.69
C MET A 165 -0.05 18.25 -6.73
N SER A 166 -1.30 17.99 -6.37
CA SER A 166 -1.65 16.77 -5.65
C SER A 166 -1.55 15.56 -6.58
N TYR A 167 -0.93 14.48 -6.13
CA TYR A 167 -0.98 13.17 -6.80
C TYR A 167 -2.22 12.35 -6.38
N MET A 168 -3.03 12.86 -5.45
CA MET A 168 -4.34 12.31 -5.13
C MET A 168 -5.41 12.97 -6.01
N VAL A 169 -6.08 12.16 -6.83
CA VAL A 169 -7.11 12.62 -7.75
C VAL A 169 -8.29 13.21 -6.97
N GLY A 170 -8.73 14.40 -7.37
CA GLY A 170 -9.82 15.12 -6.73
C GLY A 170 -9.41 15.93 -5.50
N PHE A 171 -8.14 15.89 -5.08
CA PHE A 171 -7.62 16.66 -3.95
C PHE A 171 -6.81 17.89 -4.39
N GLY A 172 -7.01 19.01 -3.69
CA GLY A 172 -6.32 20.28 -3.98
C GLY A 172 -6.78 20.96 -5.28
N GLU A 173 -6.14 22.08 -5.61
CA GLU A 173 -6.50 22.89 -6.80
C GLU A 173 -6.00 22.29 -8.12
N LYS A 174 -4.93 21.49 -8.06
CA LYS A 174 -4.25 20.90 -9.22
C LYS A 174 -3.98 19.42 -8.95
N TYR A 175 -4.55 18.54 -9.76
CA TYR A 175 -4.41 17.07 -9.66
C TYR A 175 -4.51 16.39 -11.05
N PRO A 176 -4.08 15.12 -11.21
CA PRO A 176 -4.15 14.41 -12.48
C PRO A 176 -5.59 14.26 -12.98
N LYS A 177 -5.84 14.70 -14.22
CA LYS A 177 -7.16 14.61 -14.86
C LYS A 177 -7.28 13.50 -15.90
N HIS A 178 -6.16 12.93 -16.31
CA HIS A 178 -6.10 11.82 -17.26
C HIS A 178 -5.30 10.68 -16.63
N ILE A 179 -6.02 9.77 -15.96
CA ILE A 179 -5.41 8.62 -15.28
C ILE A 179 -5.56 7.37 -16.12
N HIS A 180 -4.56 6.49 -16.05
CA HIS A 180 -4.58 5.21 -16.75
C HIS A 180 -5.51 4.20 -16.06
N LEU A 181 -6.82 4.40 -16.19
CA LEU A 181 -7.86 3.53 -15.63
C LEU A 181 -9.09 3.50 -16.53
N ARG A 182 -9.47 2.30 -16.98
CA ARG A 182 -10.64 2.10 -17.88
C ARG A 182 -11.95 2.64 -17.31
N GLY A 183 -12.22 2.40 -16.02
CA GLY A 183 -13.43 2.90 -15.37
C GLY A 183 -13.50 4.43 -15.28
N SER A 184 -12.34 5.10 -15.33
CA SER A 184 -12.25 6.56 -15.33
C SER A 184 -12.31 7.12 -16.76
N SER A 185 -11.61 6.51 -17.71
CA SER A 185 -11.48 7.01 -19.09
C SER A 185 -12.69 6.72 -19.98
N LEU A 186 -13.42 5.62 -19.76
CA LEU A 186 -14.59 5.28 -20.56
C LEU A 186 -15.84 6.04 -20.09
N PRO A 187 -16.71 6.50 -21.01
CA PRO A 187 -17.99 7.09 -20.63
C PRO A 187 -18.86 6.04 -19.94
N SER A 188 -19.67 6.49 -18.97
CA SER A 188 -20.59 5.60 -18.26
C SER A 188 -21.71 5.08 -19.18
N ILE A 189 -22.31 3.94 -18.85
CA ILE A 189 -23.46 3.40 -19.59
C ILE A 189 -24.67 4.35 -19.58
N HIS A 190 -24.75 5.26 -18.60
CA HIS A 190 -25.79 6.28 -18.53
C HIS A 190 -25.55 7.41 -19.54
N ALA A 191 -24.29 7.77 -19.76
CA ALA A 191 -23.90 8.79 -20.73
C ALA A 191 -23.84 8.25 -22.17
N GLN A 192 -23.40 6.99 -22.33
CA GLN A 192 -23.32 6.28 -23.60
C GLN A 192 -23.86 4.85 -23.43
N PRO A 193 -25.16 4.61 -23.69
CA PRO A 193 -25.78 3.29 -23.54
C PRO A 193 -25.24 2.23 -24.50
N GLN A 194 -24.58 2.66 -25.59
CA GLN A 194 -23.99 1.76 -26.57
C GLN A 194 -22.77 1.06 -25.99
N LYS A 195 -22.65 -0.25 -26.23
CA LYS A 195 -21.48 -1.02 -25.82
C LYS A 195 -20.25 -0.59 -26.61
N ILE A 196 -19.16 -0.35 -25.90
CA ILE A 196 -17.85 -0.07 -26.47
C ILE A 196 -17.10 -1.39 -26.61
N SER A 197 -16.58 -1.71 -27.80
CA SER A 197 -15.78 -2.91 -27.99
C SER A 197 -14.40 -2.79 -27.32
N CYS A 198 -13.72 -3.91 -27.07
CA CYS A 198 -12.40 -3.90 -26.43
C CYS A 198 -11.38 -3.00 -27.16
N ASN A 199 -11.42 -2.99 -28.49
CA ASN A 199 -10.51 -2.19 -29.31
C ASN A 199 -10.94 -0.73 -29.39
N ASP A 200 -12.24 -0.46 -29.43
CA ASP A 200 -12.76 0.91 -29.47
C ASP A 200 -12.48 1.67 -28.16
N GLY A 201 -12.23 0.96 -27.06
CA GLY A 201 -11.83 1.57 -25.80
C GLY A 201 -10.49 2.33 -25.88
N PHE A 202 -9.58 1.94 -26.78
CA PHE A 202 -8.26 2.57 -26.89
C PHE A 202 -8.32 4.03 -27.36
N GLN A 203 -9.38 4.43 -28.06
CA GLN A 203 -9.55 5.85 -28.45
C GLN A 203 -9.63 6.77 -27.21
N TYR A 204 -10.19 6.28 -26.09
CA TYR A 204 -10.27 7.01 -24.83
C TYR A 204 -8.98 6.94 -24.01
N LEU A 205 -8.08 6.00 -24.33
CA LEU A 205 -6.74 5.96 -23.73
C LEU A 205 -5.80 6.98 -24.39
N HIS A 206 -5.92 7.16 -25.71
CA HIS A 206 -5.03 7.99 -26.50
C HIS A 206 -5.51 9.44 -26.67
N THR A 207 -6.67 9.80 -26.09
CA THR A 207 -7.15 11.17 -26.08
C THR A 207 -6.30 12.04 -25.16
N GLY A 208 -6.10 13.31 -25.53
CA GLY A 208 -5.53 14.32 -24.63
C GLY A 208 -6.55 14.92 -23.65
N SER A 209 -7.81 14.50 -23.73
CA SER A 209 -8.89 15.04 -22.90
C SER A 209 -8.85 14.48 -21.48
N PRO A 210 -9.31 15.23 -20.46
CA PRO A 210 -9.59 14.67 -19.15
C PRO A 210 -10.49 13.43 -19.21
N ASN A 211 -10.29 12.51 -18.28
CA ASN A 211 -11.17 11.36 -18.10
C ASN A 211 -12.58 11.84 -17.71
N PRO A 212 -13.66 11.26 -18.30
CA PRO A 212 -15.03 11.65 -18.02
C PRO A 212 -15.48 11.35 -16.58
N ASN A 213 -14.95 10.31 -15.94
CA ASN A 213 -15.27 9.99 -14.55
C ASN A 213 -14.05 10.27 -13.67
N VAL A 214 -14.17 11.23 -12.76
CA VAL A 214 -13.10 11.58 -11.82
C VAL A 214 -13.00 10.48 -10.75
N LEU A 215 -11.87 9.77 -10.70
CA LEU A 215 -11.63 8.75 -9.67
C LEU A 215 -11.09 9.39 -8.39
N VAL A 216 -11.98 10.03 -7.64
CA VAL A 216 -11.64 10.72 -6.39
C VAL A 216 -10.95 9.76 -5.40
N GLY A 217 -9.84 10.22 -4.81
CA GLY A 217 -9.06 9.47 -3.82
C GLY A 217 -7.97 8.57 -4.41
N ALA A 218 -7.92 8.38 -5.72
CA ALA A 218 -6.87 7.60 -6.35
C ALA A 218 -5.51 8.29 -6.23
N ILE A 219 -4.49 7.57 -5.78
CA ILE A 219 -3.10 8.05 -5.77
C ILE A 219 -2.42 7.56 -7.06
N VAL A 220 -1.82 8.48 -7.81
CA VAL A 220 -0.99 8.13 -8.99
C VAL A 220 0.46 7.89 -8.58
N GLY A 221 1.23 7.13 -9.36
CA GLY A 221 2.59 6.74 -8.97
C GLY A 221 3.65 7.84 -8.98
N GLY A 222 3.29 9.09 -9.26
CA GLY A 222 4.14 10.27 -9.00
C GLY A 222 4.74 10.93 -10.26
N PRO A 223 5.79 11.75 -10.09
CA PRO A 223 6.35 12.61 -11.14
C PRO A 223 7.21 11.89 -12.19
N ASP A 224 7.74 10.70 -11.87
CA ASP A 224 8.60 9.95 -12.79
C ASP A 224 7.78 9.11 -13.77
N SER A 225 8.30 8.91 -14.98
CA SER A 225 7.64 8.23 -16.11
C SER A 225 7.40 6.73 -15.91
N CYS A 226 7.67 6.18 -14.72
CA CYS A 226 7.55 4.76 -14.41
C CYS A 226 6.80 4.54 -13.09
N ALA A 227 5.49 4.80 -13.07
CA ALA A 227 4.51 4.01 -12.33
C ALA A 227 3.15 4.71 -12.38
N VAL A 228 2.14 4.05 -12.94
CA VAL A 228 0.77 4.26 -12.46
C VAL A 228 0.50 3.11 -11.50
N THR A 229 0.98 3.23 -10.27
CA THR A 229 0.50 2.37 -9.20
C THR A 229 -0.75 3.05 -8.64
N ILE A 230 -1.93 2.62 -9.06
CA ILE A 230 -3.13 2.84 -8.24
C ILE A 230 -2.93 1.95 -7.03
N SER A 231 -2.31 2.50 -5.99
CA SER A 231 -2.30 1.85 -4.68
C SER A 231 -3.67 2.13 -4.07
N LEU A 232 -4.61 1.20 -4.24
CA LEU A 232 -5.67 1.07 -3.25
C LEU A 232 -4.96 0.59 -1.99
N MET A 233 -4.57 1.53 -1.12
CA MET A 233 -4.25 1.19 0.25
C MET A 233 -5.54 0.64 0.87
N ILE A 234 -5.57 -0.68 1.05
CA ILE A 234 -6.53 -1.39 1.88
C ILE A 234 -5.72 -2.36 2.73
#